data_AF-A0A254QNK9-F1
#
_entry.id   AF-A0A254QNK9-F1
#
_cell.length_a   1.000
_cell.length_b   1.000
_cell.length_c   1.000
_cell.angle_alpha   90.00
_cell.angle_beta   90.00
_cell.angle_gamma   90.00
#
_symmetry.space_group_name_H-M   'P 1'
#
loop_
_entity.id
_entity.type
_entity.pdbx_description
1 polymer ?
#
loop_
_entity_poly.entity_id
_entity_poly.type
_entity_poly.pdbx_seq_one_letter_code
_entity_poly.pdbx_strand_id
1 'polypeptide(L)'
;MKEEALVQFKLLLPAALKKRLETHATLNRRSLSQEIVVALEEKYPAAEPDATSDPAARMLFWLAKRIRRRNPKPGTPRDKQAALYERIAGDIAERMKEIGE
;
A
#
# COMPACT_ATOMS: atom_id res chain seq x y z
N MET A 1 -0.39 16.69 13.28
CA MET A 1 -0.36 15.87 14.52
C MET A 1 0.45 14.61 14.25
N LYS A 2 0.92 13.88 15.27
CA LYS A 2 1.77 12.67 15.13
C LYS A 2 1.01 11.49 14.49
N GLU A 3 0.70 11.56 13.20
CA GLU A 3 -0.07 10.53 12.49
C GLU A 3 0.75 9.24 12.22
N GLU A 4 2.07 9.30 12.35
CA GLU A 4 2.97 8.15 12.17
C GLU A 4 3.42 7.48 13.49
N ALA A 5 2.91 7.92 14.64
CA ALA A 5 3.28 7.30 15.91
C ALA A 5 2.68 5.90 16.03
N LEU A 6 3.53 4.88 16.21
CA LEU A 6 3.09 3.51 16.47
C LEU A 6 2.30 3.46 17.78
N VAL A 7 1.00 3.18 17.68
CA VAL A 7 0.11 3.01 18.84
C VAL A 7 0.02 1.51 19.17
N GLN A 8 0.35 1.15 20.40
CA GLN A 8 0.08 -0.21 20.89
C GLN A 8 -1.37 -0.30 21.36
N PHE A 9 -2.13 -1.24 20.81
CA PHE A 9 -3.51 -1.50 21.23
C PHE A 9 -3.77 -3.00 21.39
N LYS A 10 -4.68 -3.35 22.32
CA LYS A 10 -5.02 -4.74 22.64
C LYS A 10 -6.22 -5.18 21.81
N LEU A 11 -6.08 -6.28 21.09
CA LEU A 11 -7.13 -6.91 20.28
C LEU A 11 -7.58 -8.21 20.91
N LEU A 12 -8.89 -8.42 21.01
CA LEU A 12 -9.47 -9.73 21.30
C LEU A 12 -9.80 -10.42 19.98
N LEU A 13 -9.15 -11.55 19.73
CA LEU A 13 -9.32 -12.34 18.51
C LEU A 13 -9.84 -13.73 18.85
N PRO A 14 -10.72 -14.33 18.02
CA PRO A 14 -11.07 -15.74 18.15
C PRO A 14 -9.81 -16.62 18.10
N ALA A 15 -9.71 -17.64 18.96
CA ALA A 15 -8.53 -18.50 19.04
C ALA A 15 -8.17 -19.16 17.69
N ALA A 16 -9.19 -19.56 16.93
CA ALA A 16 -9.01 -20.12 15.59
C ALA A 16 -8.42 -19.11 14.58
N LEU A 17 -8.76 -17.83 14.72
CA LEU A 17 -8.21 -16.77 13.86
C LEU A 17 -6.73 -16.51 14.20
N LYS A 18 -6.39 -16.46 15.49
CA LYS A 18 -5.01 -16.31 15.95
C LYS A 18 -4.10 -17.42 15.39
N LYS A 19 -4.51 -18.68 15.49
CA LYS A 19 -3.73 -19.83 15.00
C LYS A 19 -3.47 -19.76 13.48
N ARG A 20 -4.47 -19.34 12.71
CA ARG A 20 -4.31 -19.12 11.25
C ARG A 20 -3.29 -18.01 10.97
N LEU A 21 -3.39 -16.87 11.66
CA LEU A 21 -2.44 -15.76 11.51
C LEU A 21 -1.01 -16.18 11.86
N GLU A 22 -0.79 -16.96 12.92
CA GLU A 22 0.54 -17.48 13.29
C GLU A 22 1.13 -18.42 12.22
N THR A 23 0.26 -19.24 11.61
CA THR A 23 0.65 -20.12 10.51
C THR A 23 1.09 -19.29 9.29
N HIS A 24 0.29 -18.29 8.90
CA HIS A 24 0.62 -17.39 7.80
C HIS A 24 1.89 -16.57 8.06
N ALA A 25 2.07 -16.05 9.29
CA ALA A 25 3.26 -15.31 9.68
C ALA A 25 4.53 -16.17 9.55
N THR A 26 4.46 -17.44 9.97
CA THR A 26 5.58 -18.40 9.85
C THR A 26 5.91 -18.68 8.39
N LEU A 27 4.90 -18.95 7.57
CA LEU A 27 5.06 -19.18 6.13
C LEU A 27 5.69 -17.97 5.41
N ASN A 28 5.27 -16.75 5.80
CA ASN A 28 5.75 -15.50 5.23
C ASN A 28 7.07 -15.00 5.86
N ARG A 29 7.65 -15.74 6.82
CA ARG A 29 8.87 -15.38 7.58
C ARG A 29 8.77 -13.98 8.21
N ARG A 30 7.61 -13.67 8.79
CA ARG A 30 7.29 -12.38 9.44
C ARG A 30 6.89 -12.60 10.88
N SER A 31 6.99 -11.54 11.69
CA SER A 31 6.37 -11.53 13.02
C SER A 31 4.85 -11.51 12.91
N LEU A 32 4.14 -12.04 13.91
CA LEU A 32 2.69 -12.02 13.97
C LEU A 32 2.13 -10.59 13.85
N SER A 33 2.76 -9.63 14.55
CA SER A 33 2.37 -8.22 14.49
C SER A 33 2.50 -7.65 13.08
N GLN A 34 3.60 -7.94 12.39
CA GLN A 34 3.82 -7.47 11.02
C GLN A 34 2.84 -8.11 10.03
N GLU A 35 2.51 -9.39 10.21
CA GLU A 35 1.50 -10.05 9.39
C GLU A 35 0.10 -9.45 9.59
N ILE A 36 -0.26 -9.11 10.84
CA ILE A 36 -1.52 -8.41 11.16
C ILE A 36 -1.54 -7.03 10.48
N VAL A 37 -0.46 -6.26 10.59
CA VAL A 37 -0.35 -4.95 9.94
C VAL A 37 -0.50 -5.07 8.43
N VAL A 38 0.21 -6.00 7.79
CA VAL A 38 0.10 -6.21 6.33
C VAL A 38 -1.32 -6.60 5.92
N ALA A 39 -1.96 -7.53 6.63
CA ALA A 39 -3.33 -7.93 6.34
C ALA A 39 -4.33 -6.77 6.52
N LEU A 40 -4.10 -5.90 7.50
CA LEU A 40 -4.91 -4.71 7.72
C LEU A 40 -4.65 -3.64 6.66
N GLU A 41 -3.40 -3.39 6.27
CA GLU A 41 -3.05 -2.46 5.19
C GLU A 41 -3.57 -2.91 3.81
N GLU A 42 -3.65 -4.22 3.56
CA GLU A 42 -4.24 -4.74 2.34
C GLU A 42 -5.75 -4.48 2.27
N LYS A 43 -6.44 -4.53 3.42
CA LYS A 43 -7.89 -4.35 3.50
C LYS A 43 -8.31 -2.89 3.69
N TYR A 44 -7.51 -2.14 4.42
CA TYR A 44 -7.65 -0.72 4.72
C TYR A 44 -6.33 -0.07 4.32
N PRO A 45 -6.11 0.18 3.02
CA PRO A 45 -4.95 0.95 2.61
C PRO A 45 -4.96 2.27 3.37
N ALA A 46 -3.80 2.67 3.90
CA ALA A 46 -3.64 4.01 4.47
C ALA A 46 -4.30 4.99 3.50
N ALA A 47 -5.25 5.78 4.01
CA ALA A 47 -5.98 6.75 3.21
C ALA A 47 -4.99 7.45 2.29
N GLU A 48 -5.32 7.43 1.01
CA GLU A 48 -4.47 7.88 -0.07
C GLU A 48 -3.98 9.32 0.13
N PRO A 49 -2.92 9.73 -0.59
CA PRO A 49 -2.50 11.13 -0.65
C PRO A 49 -3.71 12.01 -0.96
N ASP A 50 -4.20 12.72 0.05
CA ASP A 50 -5.33 13.65 0.11
C ASP A 50 -6.60 13.31 -0.69
N ALA A 51 -7.76 13.64 -0.11
CA ALA A 51 -9.07 13.57 -0.77
C ALA A 51 -9.20 14.47 -2.03
N THR A 52 -8.13 15.16 -2.44
CA THR A 52 -7.96 15.94 -3.66
C THR A 52 -7.24 15.18 -4.80
N SER A 53 -6.73 13.96 -4.58
CA SER A 53 -6.12 13.19 -5.68
C SER A 53 -7.15 12.40 -6.48
N ASP A 54 -7.14 12.63 -7.79
CA ASP A 54 -8.01 11.96 -8.75
C ASP A 54 -7.98 10.41 -8.62
N PRO A 55 -9.14 9.72 -8.70
CA PRO A 55 -9.23 8.26 -8.56
C PRO A 55 -8.34 7.47 -9.52
N ALA A 56 -8.09 7.97 -10.74
CA ALA A 56 -7.25 7.31 -11.71
C ALA A 56 -5.76 7.45 -11.34
N ALA A 57 -5.34 8.63 -10.86
CA ALA A 57 -3.96 8.85 -10.39
C ALA A 57 -3.60 7.85 -9.27
N ARG A 58 -4.47 7.70 -8.28
CA ARG A 58 -4.14 6.83 -7.13
C ARG A 58 -4.13 5.33 -7.49
N MET A 59 -4.98 4.89 -8.42
CA MET A 59 -4.96 3.51 -8.91
C MET A 59 -3.65 3.20 -9.64
N LEU A 60 -3.14 4.14 -10.43
CA LEU A 60 -1.86 4.02 -11.12
C LEU A 60 -0.68 4.00 -10.15
N PHE A 61 -0.67 4.85 -9.12
CA PHE A 61 0.34 4.79 -8.06
C PHE A 61 0.32 3.44 -7.32
N TRP A 62 -0.85 2.89 -7.03
CA TRP A 62 -0.97 1.57 -6.40
C TRP A 62 -0.37 0.46 -7.28
N LEU A 63 -0.68 0.47 -8.58
CA LEU A 63 -0.13 -0.49 -9.53
C LEU A 63 1.40 -0.39 -9.62
N ALA A 64 1.96 0.82 -9.69
CA ALA A 64 3.39 1.03 -9.69
C ALA A 64 4.05 0.48 -8.41
N LYS A 65 3.53 0.85 -7.24
CA LYS A 65 4.03 0.39 -5.93
C LYS A 65 4.01 -1.13 -5.83
N ARG A 66 2.96 -1.78 -6.35
CA ARG A 66 2.85 -3.24 -6.39
C ARG A 66 3.94 -3.87 -7.27
N ILE A 67 4.28 -3.26 -8.40
CA ILE A 67 5.36 -3.75 -9.27
C ILE A 67 6.72 -3.54 -8.60
N ARG A 68 6.97 -2.36 -8.02
CA ARG A 68 8.22 -2.02 -7.32
C ARG A 68 8.51 -2.96 -6.14
N ARG A 69 7.49 -3.41 -5.40
CA ARG A 69 7.62 -4.42 -4.33
C ARG A 69 8.28 -5.73 -4.79
N ARG A 70 8.21 -6.07 -6.07
CA ARG A 70 8.85 -7.27 -6.65
C ARG A 70 10.29 -7.03 -7.09
N ASN A 71 10.84 -5.85 -6.80
CA ASN A 71 12.20 -5.41 -7.15
C ASN A 71 12.60 -5.76 -8.60
N PRO A 72 11.85 -5.27 -9.61
CA PRO A 72 12.16 -5.54 -11.01
C PRO A 72 13.54 -4.97 -11.37
N LYS A 73 14.29 -5.68 -12.21
CA LYS A 73 15.58 -5.17 -12.68
C LYS A 73 15.37 -3.87 -13.49
N PRO A 74 16.23 -2.86 -13.33
CA PRO A 74 16.16 -1.62 -14.11
C PRO A 74 16.10 -1.89 -15.61
N GLY A 75 15.24 -1.18 -16.32
CA GLY A 75 15.08 -1.29 -17.77
C GLY A 75 14.29 -2.51 -18.25
N THR A 76 13.84 -3.40 -17.36
CA THR A 76 12.91 -4.48 -17.73
C THR A 76 11.52 -3.92 -18.09
N PRO A 77 10.70 -4.67 -18.85
CA PRO A 77 9.34 -4.24 -19.16
C PRO A 77 8.51 -3.89 -17.92
N ARG A 78 8.69 -4.63 -16.82
CA ARG A 78 8.01 -4.34 -15.53
C ARG A 78 8.51 -3.05 -14.87
N ASP A 79 9.81 -2.80 -14.89
CA ASP A 79 10.37 -1.55 -14.38
C ASP A 79 9.88 -0.35 -15.20
N LYS A 80 9.90 -0.46 -16.54
CA LYS A 80 9.34 0.55 -17.45
C LYS A 80 7.84 0.76 -17.22
N GLN A 81 7.09 -0.30 -16.96
CA GLN A 81 5.66 -0.24 -16.65
C GLN A 81 5.39 0.48 -15.32
N ALA A 82 6.17 0.20 -14.27
CA ALA A 82 6.07 0.91 -13.00
C ALA A 82 6.38 2.41 -13.16
N ALA A 83 7.45 2.73 -13.90
CA ALA A 83 7.82 4.11 -14.18
C ALA A 83 6.77 4.86 -15.01
N LEU A 84 6.11 4.17 -15.95
CA LEU A 84 5.01 4.74 -16.73
C LEU A 84 3.81 5.06 -15.84
N TYR A 85 3.42 4.14 -14.96
CA TYR A 85 2.32 4.35 -14.02
C TYR A 85 2.62 5.49 -13.04
N GLU A 86 3.84 5.59 -12.52
CA GLU A 86 4.28 6.71 -11.68
C GLU A 86 4.16 8.05 -12.41
N ARG A 87 4.62 8.11 -13.67
CA ARG A 87 4.55 9.33 -14.48
C ARG A 87 3.12 9.77 -14.75
N ILE A 88 2.28 8.87 -15.29
CA ILE A 88 0.89 9.20 -15.63
C ILE A 88 0.12 9.59 -14.36
N ALA A 89 0.36 8.90 -13.25
CA ALA A 89 -0.28 9.24 -11.98
C ALA A 89 0.12 10.64 -11.48
N GLY A 90 1.39 11.01 -11.63
CA GLY A 90 1.88 12.36 -11.34
C GLY A 90 1.21 13.42 -12.21
N ASP A 91 1.19 13.20 -13.53
CA ASP A 91 0.58 14.12 -14.50
C ASP A 91 -0.92 14.34 -14.23
N ILE A 92 -1.65 13.27 -13.89
CA ILE A 92 -3.08 13.35 -13.57
C ILE A 92 -3.28 14.11 -12.25
N ALA A 93 -2.51 13.81 -11.22
CA ALA A 93 -2.62 14.48 -9.93
C ALA A 93 -2.33 15.98 -10.04
N GLU A 94 -1.35 16.36 -10.86
CA GLU A 94 -0.99 17.76 -11.11
C GLU A 94 -2.11 18.49 -11.87
N ARG A 95 -2.60 17.93 -12.98
CA ARG A 95 -3.69 18.55 -13.76
C ARG A 95 -4.99 18.68 -13.01
N MET A 96 -5.32 17.69 -12.18
CA MET A 96 -6.59 17.70 -11.42
C MET A 96 -6.53 18.68 -10.25
N LYS A 97 -5.34 19.00 -9.75
CA LYS A 97 -5.14 20.09 -8.78
C LYS A 97 -5.47 21.46 -9.39
N GLU A 98 -5.12 21.70 -10.65
CA GLU A 98 -5.42 22.96 -11.37
C GLU A 98 -6.91 23.17 -11.66
N ILE A 99 -7.72 22.10 -11.69
CA ILE A 99 -9.17 22.17 -11.95
C ILE A 99 -9.97 22.43 -10.66
N GLY A 100 -9.39 22.16 -9.49
CA GLY A 100 -10.05 22.27 -8.19
C GLY A 100 -9.90 23.61 -7.47
N GLU A 101 -9.12 24.55 -8.01
CA GLU A 101 -9.04 25.96 -7.58
C GLU A 101 -10.03 26.85 -8.35
#